data_AF-A0A1C4W7Y8-F1
#
_entry.id   AF-A0A1C4W7Y8-F1
#
_cell.length_a   1.000
_cell.length_b   1.000
_cell.length_c   1.000
_cell.angle_alpha   90.00
_cell.angle_beta   90.00
_cell.angle_gamma   90.00
#
_symmetry.space_group_name_H-M   'P 1'
#
loop_
_entity.id
_entity.type
_entity.pdbx_description
1 polymer ?
#
loop_
_entity_poly.entity_id
_entity_poly.type
_entity_poly.pdbx_seq_one_letter_code
_entity_poly.pdbx_strand_id
1 'polypeptide(L)' 'MYVEDLCVVGLGRTRLAKSVHDVGWASFTAMLEYKAARHGRTFAKIDRFAPTSQACSACGRLDGPKPLNIRS' A
#
# COMPACT_ATOMS: atom_id res chain seq x y z
N MET A 1 2.03 -11.16 -6.17
CA MET A 1 1.68 -9.74 -6.07
C MET A 1 1.52 -9.42 -4.60
N TYR A 2 2.21 -8.37 -4.15
CA TYR A 2 2.17 -7.92 -2.77
C TYR A 2 1.62 -6.49 -2.75
N VAL A 3 0.71 -6.20 -1.82
CA VAL A 3 0.11 -4.87 -1.65
C VAL A 3 0.21 -4.49 -0.17
N GLU A 4 0.48 -3.23 0.13
CA GLU A 4 0.51 -2.76 1.51
C GLU A 4 -0.89 -2.72 2.13
N ASP A 5 -1.02 -3.18 3.37
CA ASP A 5 -2.25 -3.01 4.14
C ASP A 5 -2.36 -1.56 4.64
N LEU A 6 -3.18 -0.76 3.97
CA LEU A 6 -3.39 0.65 4.30
C LEU A 6 -4.65 0.82 5.16
N CYS A 7 -4.59 1.75 6.12
CA CYS A 7 -5.77 2.21 6.85
C CYS A 7 -6.63 3.13 5.96
N VAL A 8 -7.33 2.57 4.98
CA VAL A 8 -8.11 3.32 3.97
C VAL A 8 -9.11 4.27 4.61
N VAL A 9 -9.82 3.80 5.66
CA VAL A 9 -10.78 4.61 6.41
C VAL A 9 -10.11 5.81 7.08
N GLY A 10 -8.91 5.60 7.65
CA GLY A 10 -8.12 6.68 8.23
C GLY A 10 -7.65 7.69 7.19
N LEU A 11 -7.09 7.20 6.07
CA LEU A 11 -6.61 8.03 4.97
C LEU A 11 -7.74 8.85 4.33
N GLY A 12 -8.94 8.27 4.24
CA GLY A 12 -10.18 8.93 3.81
C GLY A 12 -10.62 10.12 4.67
N ARG A 13 -10.00 10.33 5.83
CA ARG A 13 -10.28 11.47 6.74
C ARG A 13 -9.14 12.48 6.80
N THR A 14 -8.15 12.35 5.92
CA THR A 14 -6.99 13.25 5.82
C THR A 14 -7.06 14.13 4.57
N ARG A 15 -6.01 14.93 4.32
CA ARG A 15 -5.85 15.67 3.05
C ARG A 15 -5.76 14.77 1.81
N LEU A 16 -5.60 13.45 1.98
CA LEU A 16 -5.59 12.45 0.91
C LEU A 16 -6.99 11.90 0.59
N ALA A 17 -8.03 12.34 1.31
CA ALA A 17 -9.39 11.79 1.18
C ALA A 17 -9.87 11.74 -0.27
N LYS A 18 -9.70 12.84 -1.01
CA LYS A 18 -10.07 12.92 -2.43
C LYS A 18 -9.40 11.81 -3.23
N SER A 19 -8.07 11.71 -3.18
CA SER A 19 -7.32 10.69 -3.93
C SER A 19 -7.71 9.26 -3.54
N VAL A 20 -7.97 9.01 -2.25
CA VAL A 20 -8.38 7.68 -1.76
C VAL A 20 -9.76 7.29 -2.27
N HIS A 21 -10.70 8.23 -2.27
CA HIS A 21 -12.06 8.01 -2.77
C HIS A 21 -12.10 7.91 -4.30
N ASP A 22 -11.38 8.77 -5.01
CA ASP A 22 -11.31 8.78 -6.48
C ASP A 22 -10.75 7.45 -7.03
N VAL A 23 -9.76 6.87 -6.35
CA VAL A 23 -9.12 5.60 -6.77
C VAL A 23 -9.96 4.36 -6.39
N GLY A 24 -10.86 4.47 -5.40
CA GLY A 24 -11.66 3.34 -4.95
C GLY A 24 -10.79 2.18 -4.44
N TRP A 25 -9.86 2.44 -3.53
CA TRP A 25 -8.80 1.50 -3.10
C TRP A 25 -9.30 0.10 -2.72
N ALA A 26 -10.44 0.00 -2.03
CA ALA A 26 -11.05 -1.29 -1.68
C ALA A 26 -11.39 -2.12 -2.92
N SER A 27 -12.07 -1.51 -3.91
CA SER A 27 -12.42 -2.15 -5.18
C SER A 27 -11.18 -2.51 -6.01
N PHE A 28 -10.16 -1.63 -6.01
CA PHE A 28 -8.90 -1.89 -6.69
C PHE A 28 -8.18 -3.13 -6.14
N THR A 29 -8.02 -3.22 -4.82
CA THR A 29 -7.37 -4.38 -4.19
C THR A 29 -8.16 -5.67 -4.36
N ALA A 30 -9.49 -5.62 -4.29
CA ALA A 30 -10.35 -6.76 -4.58
C ALA A 30 -10.18 -7.27 -6.02
N MET A 31 -10.04 -6.36 -7.00
CA MET A 31 -9.81 -6.71 -8.39
C MET A 31 -8.43 -7.38 -8.61
N LEU A 32 -7.40 -6.92 -7.89
CA LEU A 32 -6.07 -7.53 -7.93
C LEU A 32 -6.09 -8.95 -7.36
N GLU A 33 -6.73 -9.16 -6.22
CA GLU A 33 -6.88 -10.48 -5.61
C GLU A 33 -7.65 -11.43 -6.53
N TYR A 34 -8.79 -10.97 -7.07
CA TYR A 34 -9.58 -11.72 -8.05
C TYR A 34 -8.75 -12.12 -9.28
N LYS A 35 -8.01 -11.19 -9.89
CA LYS A 35 -7.18 -11.47 -11.07
C LYS A 35 -6.00 -12.38 -10.74
N ALA A 36 -5.38 -12.20 -9.58
CA ALA A 36 -4.30 -13.07 -9.14
C ALA A 36 -4.78 -14.51 -8.99
N ALA A 37 -5.92 -14.73 -8.32
CA ALA A 37 -6.55 -16.04 -8.20
C ALA A 37 -6.88 -16.64 -9.58
N ARG A 38 -7.46 -15.85 -10.48
CA ARG A 38 -7.80 -16.27 -11.85
C ARG A 38 -6.58 -16.76 -12.65
N HIS A 39 -5.40 -16.19 -12.41
CA HIS A 39 -4.18 -16.52 -13.12
C HIS A 39 -3.23 -17.44 -12.33
N GLY A 40 -3.68 -18.02 -11.20
CA GLY A 40 -2.86 -18.88 -10.36
C GLY A 40 -1.64 -18.14 -9.76
N ARG A 41 -1.77 -16.85 -9.50
CA ARG A 41 -0.71 -16.01 -8.91
C ARG A 41 -0.95 -15.80 -7.42
N THR A 42 0.12 -15.78 -6.65
CA THR A 42 0.08 -15.43 -5.24
C THR A 42 -0.35 -13.97 -5.08
N PHE A 43 -1.29 -13.72 -4.17
CA PHE A 43 -1.66 -12.39 -3.70
C PHE A 43 -1.49 -12.36 -2.17
N ALA A 44 -0.83 -11.33 -1.65
CA ALA A 44 -0.65 -11.16 -0.22
C ALA A 44 -0.65 -9.68 0.17
N LYS A 45 -1.20 -9.39 1.34
CA LYS A 45 -1.13 -8.07 1.96
C LYS A 45 0.07 -8.03 2.91
N ILE A 46 0.92 -7.03 2.76
CA ILE A 46 2.04 -6.79 3.67
C ILE A 46 1.49 -6.07 4.90
N ASP A 47 1.94 -6.49 6.08
CA ASP A 47 1.57 -5.87 7.34
C ASP A 47 1.80 -4.36 7.32
N ARG A 48 0.83 -3.61 7.85
CA ARG A 48 0.81 -2.14 7.86
C ARG A 48 1.99 -1.52 8.63
N PHE A 49 2.52 -2.21 9.63
CA PHE A 49 3.62 -1.72 10.47
C PHE A 49 4.98 -2.19 9.95
N ALA A 50 5.01 -2.98 8.87
CA ALA A 50 6.25 -3.29 8.18
C ALA A 50 6.90 -1.98 7.66
N PRO A 51 8.20 -1.74 7.90
CA PRO A 51 8.87 -0.50 7.53
C PRO A 51 9.25 -0.46 6.03
N THR A 52 8.38 -0.93 5.15
CA THR A 52 8.61 -1.05 3.69
C THR A 52 8.98 0.28 3.04
N SER A 53 8.34 1.38 3.45
CA SER A 53 8.62 2.73 2.96
C SER A 53 9.74 3.46 3.72
N GLN A 54 10.28 2.83 4.77
CA GLN A 54 11.33 3.41 5.63
C GLN A 54 12.67 2.68 5.49
N ALA A 55 12.68 1.49 4.88
CA ALA A 55 13.88 0.74 4.54
C ALA A 55 14.44 1.21 3.20
N CYS A 56 15.76 1.44 3.14
CA CYS A 56 16.46 1.65 1.89
C CYS A 56 16.40 0.38 1.03
N SER A 57 15.89 0.49 -0.20
CA SER A 57 15.83 -0.65 -1.14
C SER A 57 17.21 -1.18 -1.55
N ALA A 58 18.26 -0.34 -1.47
CA ALA A 58 19.61 -0.73 -1.85
C ALA A 58 20.40 -1.40 -0.72
N CYS A 59 20.23 -0.96 0.54
CA CYS A 59 21.07 -1.41 1.66
C CYS A 59 20.30 -1.87 2.90
N GLY A 60 18.97 -1.82 2.90
CA GLY A 60 18.13 -2.29 4.00
C GLY A 60 18.14 -1.42 5.26
N ARG A 61 18.90 -0.32 5.28
CA ARG A 61 18.94 0.60 6.44
C ARG A 61 17.56 1.24 6.65
N LEU A 62 17.13 1.30 7.91
CA LEU A 62 15.92 2.00 8.34
C LEU A 62 16.23 3.49 8.53
N ASP A 63 15.66 4.33 7.66
CA ASP A 63 15.85 5.79 7.68
C ASP A 63 14.75 6.50 8.49
N GLY A 64 13.78 5.75 9.03
CA GLY A 64 12.65 6.29 9.77
C GLY A 64 11.56 6.91 8.89
N PRO A 65 10.58 7.63 9.49
CA PRO A 65 9.43 8.17 8.78
C PRO A 65 9.84 9.22 7.74
N LYS A 66 9.65 8.89 6.45
CA LYS A 66 9.81 9.83 5.34
C LYS A 66 8.50 10.59 5.10
N PRO A 67 8.54 11.90 4.81
CA PRO A 67 7.34 12.62 4.38
C PRO A 67 6.86 12.07 3.03
N LEU A 68 5.56 12.17 2.77
CA LEU A 68 4.92 11.50 1.62
C LEU A 68 5.53 11.87 0.27
N ASN A 69 6.03 13.09 0.11
CA ASN A 69 6.67 13.57 -1.12
C ASN A 69 8.10 13.04 -1.34
N ILE A 70 8.66 12.30 -0.39
CA ILE A 70 10.03 11.75 -0.43
C ILE A 70 10.00 10.21 -0.49
N ARG A 71 8.85 9.57 -0.34
CA ARG A 71 8.71 8.12 -0.50
C ARG A 71 8.73 7.80 -1.99
N SER A 72 9.79 7.16 -2.46
CA SER A 72 9.96 6.61 -3.81
C SER A 72 9.43 5.19 -3.91
#